data_AF-A0A7Z1MZD9-F1
#
_entry.id   AF-A0A7Z1MZD9-F1
#
_cell.length_a   1.000
_cell.length_b   1.000
_cell.length_c   1.000
_cell.angle_alpha   90.00
_cell.angle_beta   90.00
_cell.angle_gamma   90.00
#
_symmetry.space_group_name_H-M   'P 1'
#
loop_
_entity.id
_entity.type
_entity.pdbx_description
1 polymer ?
#
loop_
_entity_poly.entity_id
_entity_poly.type
_entity_poly.pdbx_seq_one_letter_code
_entity_poly.pdbx_strand_id
1 'polypeptide(L)' 'YHRARGKNRDAWCYWQSEPGVWLDRWREASAPAELAQALASLPKDVYMVEATPQFLALYWGERGDSSDLERVATFLKQHA' A
#
# COMPACT_ATOMS: atom_id res chain seq x y z
N TYR A 1 -0.07 5.81 -8.12
CA TYR A 1 0.70 6.87 -7.44
C TYR A 1 1.98 6.28 -6.86
N HIS A 2 3.08 7.04 -6.78
CA HIS A 2 4.34 6.53 -6.23
C HIS A 2 5.13 7.61 -5.46
N ARG A 3 6.06 7.17 -4.62
CA ARG A 3 7.05 8.01 -3.92
C ARG A 3 8.39 7.30 -3.85
N ALA A 4 9.49 8.03 -4.06
CA ALA A 4 10.84 7.49 -3.93
C ALA A 4 11.15 7.10 -2.47
N ARG A 5 11.95 6.04 -2.28
CA ARG A 5 12.33 5.48 -0.99
C ARG A 5 13.79 5.76 -0.64
N GLY A 6 14.11 5.64 0.65
CA GLY A 6 15.47 5.64 1.15
C GLY A 6 16.25 4.37 0.76
N LYS A 7 17.57 4.37 0.95
CA LYS A 7 18.43 3.21 0.68
C LYS A 7 18.18 2.07 1.69
N ASN A 8 18.52 0.83 1.30
CA ASN A 8 18.49 -0.38 2.13
C ASN A 8 17.13 -0.69 2.77
N ARG A 9 16.05 -0.58 1.97
CA ARG A 9 14.71 -0.99 2.37
C ARG A 9 14.35 -2.34 1.74
N ASP A 10 13.62 -3.16 2.47
CA ASP A 10 13.10 -4.42 1.95
C ASP A 10 12.06 -4.19 0.85
N ALA A 11 12.01 -5.14 -0.08
CA ALA A 11 11.03 -5.19 -1.16
C ALA A 11 9.88 -6.13 -0.79
N TRP A 12 8.65 -5.70 -1.06
CA TRP A 12 7.43 -6.45 -0.78
C TRP A 12 6.31 -6.01 -1.70
N CYS A 13 5.29 -6.85 -1.86
CA CYS A 13 4.09 -6.52 -2.61
C CYS A 13 2.88 -7.20 -1.97
N TYR A 14 1.83 -6.41 -1.74
CA TYR A 14 0.57 -6.89 -1.19
C TYR A 14 -0.58 -6.48 -2.10
N TRP A 15 -1.59 -7.35 -2.19
CA TRP A 15 -2.80 -7.17 -2.96
C TRP A 15 -4.01 -7.13 -2.03
N GLN A 16 -4.93 -6.21 -2.29
CA GLN A 16 -6.20 -6.15 -1.58
C GLN A 16 -7.19 -7.12 -2.24
N SER A 17 -7.49 -8.24 -1.59
CA SER A 17 -8.46 -9.22 -2.12
C SER A 17 -9.90 -8.78 -1.88
N GLU A 18 -10.14 -8.17 -0.73
CA GLU A 18 -11.40 -7.54 -0.30
C GLU A 18 -11.04 -6.25 0.45
N PRO A 19 -11.93 -5.25 0.55
CA PRO A 19 -11.66 -4.02 1.29
C PRO A 19 -11.17 -4.29 2.73
N GLY A 20 -9.94 -3.86 3.05
CA GLY A 20 -9.24 -4.07 4.31
C GLY A 20 -8.42 -5.36 4.39
N VAL A 21 -8.58 -6.31 3.45
CA VAL A 21 -7.91 -7.62 3.47
C VAL A 21 -6.74 -7.64 2.49
N TRP A 22 -5.54 -7.75 3.04
CA TRP A 22 -4.29 -7.66 2.28
C TRP A 22 -3.50 -8.95 2.35
N LEU A 23 -3.10 -9.44 1.18
CA LEU A 23 -2.41 -10.71 1.02
C LEU A 23 -1.12 -10.53 0.23
N ASP A 24 -0.11 -11.34 0.53
CA ASP A 24 1.12 -11.37 -0.23
C ASP A 24 0.98 -12.14 -1.55
N ARG A 25 2.12 -12.37 -2.22
CA ARG A 25 2.18 -13.09 -3.50
C ARG A 25 1.72 -14.55 -3.43
N TRP A 26 1.68 -15.12 -2.22
CA TRP A 26 1.25 -16.49 -1.95
C TRP A 26 -0.20 -16.53 -1.43
N ARG A 27 -0.88 -15.37 -1.41
CA ARG A 27 -2.24 -15.19 -0.89
C ARG A 27 -2.34 -15.40 0.62
N GLU A 28 -1.29 -15.07 1.35
CA GLU A 28 -1.23 -15.17 2.81
C GLU A 28 -1.30 -13.80 3.47
N ALA A 29 -1.96 -13.72 4.63
CA ALA A 29 -2.00 -12.52 5.47
C ALA A 29 -0.69 -12.39 6.27
N SER A 30 0.44 -12.25 5.57
CA SER A 30 1.79 -12.34 6.13
C SER A 30 2.44 -10.99 6.47
N ALA A 31 1.72 -9.88 6.26
CA ALA A 31 2.24 -8.54 6.58
C ALA A 31 2.52 -8.39 8.09
N PRO A 32 3.65 -7.75 8.48
CA PRO A 32 3.87 -7.34 9.86
C PRO A 32 2.69 -6.50 10.36
N ALA A 33 2.31 -6.65 11.64
CA ALA A 33 1.08 -6.08 12.18
C ALA A 33 0.90 -4.58 11.90
N GLU A 34 1.96 -3.78 12.07
CA GLU A 34 1.93 -2.34 11.79
C GLU A 34 1.68 -2.04 10.30
N LEU A 35 2.31 -2.81 9.40
CA LEU A 35 2.10 -2.67 7.97
C LEU A 35 0.69 -3.13 7.57
N ALA A 36 0.20 -4.23 8.15
CA ALA A 36 -1.16 -4.71 7.91
C ALA A 36 -2.21 -3.67 8.31
N GLN A 37 -2.03 -3.00 9.45
CA GLN A 37 -2.90 -1.93 9.90
C GLN A 37 -2.84 -0.72 8.96
N ALA A 38 -1.64 -0.32 8.53
CA ALA A 38 -1.47 0.77 7.57
C ALA A 38 -2.14 0.46 6.21
N LEU A 39 -1.96 -0.76 5.70
CA LEU A 39 -2.60 -1.21 4.46
C LEU A 39 -4.13 -1.23 4.59
N ALA A 40 -4.67 -1.74 5.71
CA ALA A 40 -6.11 -1.77 5.96
C ALA A 40 -6.75 -0.36 6.05
N SER A 41 -5.96 0.67 6.32
CA SER A 41 -6.42 2.07 6.35
C SER A 41 -6.52 2.73 4.97
N LEU A 42 -6.00 2.08 3.93
CA LEU A 42 -6.05 2.59 2.57
C LEU A 42 -7.48 2.57 2.01
N PRO A 43 -7.79 3.44 1.03
CA PRO A 43 -9.06 3.40 0.34
C PRO A 43 -9.35 2.01 -0.23
N LYS A 44 -10.61 1.58 -0.16
CA LYS A 44 -11.11 0.29 -0.68
C LYS A 44 -10.81 0.04 -2.17
N ASP A 45 -10.58 1.11 -2.91
CA ASP A 45 -10.37 1.07 -4.36
C ASP A 45 -8.88 0.91 -4.74
N VAL A 46 -7.99 0.98 -3.75
CA VAL A 46 -6.62 0.51 -3.90
C VAL A 46 -6.65 -1.00 -4.05
N TYR A 47 -5.89 -1.59 -4.97
CA TYR A 47 -5.87 -3.05 -5.12
C TYR A 47 -4.47 -3.65 -5.01
N MET A 48 -3.43 -2.82 -5.05
CA MET A 48 -2.04 -3.28 -4.91
C MET A 48 -1.16 -2.19 -4.32
N VAL A 49 -0.23 -2.60 -3.46
CA VAL A 49 0.87 -1.77 -2.98
C VAL A 49 2.17 -2.55 -3.14
N GLU A 50 3.14 -1.90 -3.77
CA GLU A 50 4.43 -2.47 -4.08
C GLU A 50 5.53 -1.57 -3.54
N ALA A 51 6.41 -2.15 -2.75
CA ALA A 51 7.62 -1.51 -2.29
C ALA A 51 8.81 -2.16 -2.98
N THR A 52 9.53 -1.38 -3.78
CA THR A 52 10.82 -1.76 -4.38
C THR A 52 11.96 -1.08 -3.61
N PRO A 53 13.23 -1.37 -3.93
CA PRO A 53 14.35 -0.63 -3.35
C PRO A 53 14.36 0.87 -3.70
N GLN A 54 13.63 1.29 -4.73
CA GLN A 54 13.69 2.65 -5.27
C GLN A 54 12.42 3.46 -4.97
N PHE A 55 11.26 2.80 -4.93
CA PHE A 55 9.98 3.48 -4.76
C PHE A 55 8.97 2.64 -3.99
N LEU A 56 7.99 3.32 -3.39
CA LEU A 56 6.74 2.76 -2.91
C LEU A 56 5.65 3.21 -3.87
N ALA A 57 4.94 2.27 -4.47
CA ALA A 57 3.87 2.51 -5.43
C ALA A 57 2.57 1.89 -4.95
N LEU A 58 1.48 2.56 -5.31
CA LEU A 58 0.12 2.15 -5.00
C LEU A 58 -0.74 2.28 -6.26
N TYR A 59 -1.59 1.29 -6.46
CA TYR A 59 -2.42 1.11 -7.66
C TYR A 59 -3.89 1.06 -7.24
N TRP A 60 -4.73 1.83 -7.90
CA TRP A 60 -6.13 2.05 -7.50
C TRP A 60 -7.04 2.33 -8.69
N GLY A 61 -8.35 2.14 -8.54
CA GLY A 61 -9.35 2.26 -9.60
C GLY A 61 -9.88 3.68 -9.87
N GLU A 62 -9.35 4.71 -9.20
CA GLU A 62 -9.75 6.12 -9.30
C GLU A 62 -11.22 6.42 -8.97
N ARG A 63 -11.91 5.54 -8.23
CA ARG A 63 -13.31 5.73 -7.81
C ARG A 63 -13.47 6.50 -6.49
N GLY A 64 -12.38 7.05 -5.96
CA GLY A 64 -12.33 7.78 -4.70
C GLY A 64 -12.57 9.27 -4.82
N ASP A 65 -12.66 9.95 -3.67
CA ASP A 65 -12.76 11.40 -3.58
C ASP A 65 -11.43 12.06 -3.15
N SER A 66 -11.42 13.38 -2.92
CA SER A 66 -10.22 14.11 -2.48
C SER A 66 -9.67 13.61 -1.14
N SER A 67 -10.52 13.11 -0.24
CA SER A 67 -10.08 12.54 1.03
C SER A 67 -9.32 11.22 0.84
N ASP A 68 -9.64 10.45 -0.21
CA ASP A 68 -8.89 9.25 -0.56
C ASP A 68 -7.50 9.58 -1.09
N LEU A 69 -7.36 10.66 -1.88
CA LEU A 69 -6.05 11.16 -2.29
C LEU A 69 -5.18 11.57 -1.10
N GLU A 70 -5.77 12.21 -0.09
CA GLU A 70 -5.07 12.59 1.14
C GLU A 70 -4.61 11.37 1.95
N ARG A 71 -5.44 10.32 2.04
CA ARG A 71 -5.07 9.04 2.67
C ARG A 71 -3.90 8.39 1.93
N VAL A 72 -3.97 8.32 0.59
CA VAL A 72 -2.88 7.75 -0.23
C VAL A 72 -1.59 8.57 -0.07
N ALA A 73 -1.68 9.90 -0.11
CA ALA A 73 -0.53 10.77 0.06
C ALA A 73 0.11 10.63 1.45
N THR A 74 -0.71 10.50 2.50
CA THR A 74 -0.26 10.29 3.88
C THR A 74 0.46 8.95 4.02
N PHE A 75 -0.14 7.87 3.51
CA PHE A 75 0.47 6.54 3.49
C PHE A 75 1.84 6.56 2.79
N LEU A 76 1.91 7.13 1.58
CA LEU A 76 3.16 7.20 0.83
C LEU A 76 4.24 7.99 1.59
N LYS A 77 3.88 9.09 2.26
CA LYS A 77 4.84 9.88 3.06
C LYS A 77 5.39 9.12 4.26
N GLN A 78 4.59 8.28 4.90
CA GLN A 78 4.96 7.55 6.12
C GLN A 78 5.79 6.29 5.82
N HIS A 79 5.54 5.62 4.68
CA HIS A 79 6.07 4.28 4.42
C HIS A 79 7.15 4.21 3.34
N ALA A 80 7.45 5.30 2.64
CA ALA A 80 8.57 5.36 1.69
C ALA A 80 9.94 5.36 2.41
#